data_AF-A0AA86W249-F1
#
_entry.id   AF-A0AA86W249-F1
#
_cell.length_a   1.000
_cell.length_b   1.000
_cell.length_c   1.000
_cell.angle_alpha   90.00
_cell.angle_beta   90.00
_cell.angle_gamma   90.00
#
_symmetry.space_group_name_H-M   'P 1'
#
loop_
_entity.id
_entity.type
_entity.pdbx_description
1 polymer ?
#
loop_
_entity_poly.entity_id
_entity_poly.type
_entity_poly.pdbx_seq_one_letter_code
_entity_poly.pdbx_strand_id
1 'polypeptide(L)'
;MEQVSQPPLRPKFNTPHQLSHHLLHADRVPCFEEVSKEKEEDELGGKEVDFFKERVERLESEREEINGVMFKALESLTSTKYCLSRVIEGLEGEKDETFVDDGKGDWLGEESRMLLEDARLISRLAIEVETRVDRYKEMRRKEKRELESSLISLTEENRDVNNLLRIALLEKEALEKRIKGHDHKRTPLLQFGWFMMGGGNSEQSTESSGAKSDSSECDEEVVSVASTVERMMKNLRLEITQLRRSLEEYRSDTERLQSLTEKQGKEIVENKLYTKELEDRERILAHNVEEFLMEIKAAEEEVARWKEACELEVEAGKKEIEERDKMVAALKQELHKTKTALDISNGKLRLKEELAITAIAAQEAAERSLKLADSRTVELRGRVEEITRQLEEAEKRESNIHKVRRICWPWQVFKLTSANVANTRVGNAKRMLPEMQALI
;
A
#
# COMPACT_ATOMS: atom_id res chain seq x y z
N MET A 1 -44.08 -15.71 -3.24
CA MET A 1 -44.41 -15.37 -4.64
C MET A 1 -43.13 -15.52 -5.43
N GLU A 2 -43.15 -16.32 -6.48
CA GLU A 2 -42.00 -16.50 -7.38
C GLU A 2 -41.94 -15.36 -8.40
N GLN A 3 -40.73 -15.07 -8.88
CA GLN A 3 -40.53 -14.90 -10.32
C GLN A 3 -39.09 -15.29 -10.69
N VAL A 4 -38.96 -15.98 -11.82
CA VAL A 4 -37.79 -16.77 -12.23
C VAL A 4 -37.72 -16.76 -13.76
N SER A 5 -36.50 -16.71 -14.32
CA SER A 5 -36.20 -16.91 -15.76
C SER A 5 -36.71 -15.81 -16.72
N GLN A 6 -36.17 -15.59 -17.93
CA GLN A 6 -34.98 -16.13 -18.61
C GLN A 6 -34.51 -15.18 -19.74
N PRO A 7 -33.25 -15.26 -20.23
CA PRO A 7 -32.79 -14.56 -21.42
C PRO A 7 -32.78 -15.43 -22.70
N PRO A 8 -33.05 -14.85 -23.90
CA PRO A 8 -32.79 -15.46 -25.21
C PRO A 8 -31.78 -14.63 -26.06
N LEU A 9 -31.21 -15.09 -27.19
CA LEU A 9 -30.87 -16.42 -27.74
C LEU A 9 -29.87 -16.20 -28.91
N ARG A 10 -28.93 -17.12 -29.17
CA ARG A 10 -28.14 -17.14 -30.43
C ARG A 10 -28.59 -18.27 -31.38
N PRO A 11 -28.88 -17.97 -32.65
CA PRO A 11 -28.65 -18.86 -33.79
C PRO A 11 -27.37 -18.40 -34.55
N LYS A 12 -26.33 -19.21 -34.77
CA LYS A 12 -26.16 -20.52 -35.46
C LYS A 12 -25.78 -20.38 -36.94
N PHE A 13 -24.78 -21.16 -37.33
CA PHE A 13 -24.15 -21.23 -38.66
C PHE A 13 -25.11 -21.65 -39.77
N ASN A 14 -24.79 -21.30 -41.02
CA ASN A 14 -25.29 -21.98 -42.21
C ASN A 14 -24.29 -21.88 -43.38
N THR A 15 -23.79 -23.03 -43.85
CA THR A 15 -23.03 -23.28 -45.08
C THR A 15 -23.08 -24.80 -45.37
N PRO A 16 -22.68 -25.29 -46.55
CA PRO A 16 -22.87 -24.77 -47.91
C PRO A 16 -23.49 -25.85 -48.84
N HIS A 17 -23.93 -25.50 -50.06
CA HIS A 17 -24.15 -26.48 -51.15
C HIS A 17 -23.71 -25.92 -52.52
N GLN A 18 -23.46 -26.82 -53.48
CA GLN A 18 -22.71 -26.59 -54.72
C GLN A 18 -23.57 -26.66 -56.00
N LEU A 19 -22.99 -26.21 -57.13
CA LEU A 19 -23.00 -26.77 -58.53
C LEU A 19 -22.83 -25.59 -59.53
N SER A 20 -21.76 -25.50 -60.32
CA SER A 20 -21.49 -26.21 -61.61
C SER A 20 -22.47 -25.84 -62.73
N HIS A 21 -22.10 -25.33 -63.93
CA HIS A 21 -20.79 -25.13 -64.60
C HIS A 21 -20.74 -23.70 -65.26
N HIS A 22 -20.06 -23.31 -66.37
CA HIS A 22 -19.32 -23.96 -67.47
C HIS A 22 -18.33 -23.01 -68.20
N LEU A 23 -17.43 -23.59 -69.01
CA LEU A 23 -16.40 -22.97 -69.90
C LEU A 23 -16.83 -21.79 -70.83
N LEU A 24 -15.93 -20.82 -71.06
CA LEU A 24 -15.09 -20.70 -72.30
C LEU A 24 -14.05 -19.54 -72.28
N HIS A 25 -13.09 -19.58 -73.21
CA HIS A 25 -11.87 -18.74 -73.35
C HIS A 25 -12.01 -17.20 -73.34
N ALA A 26 -10.98 -16.53 -72.81
CA ALA A 26 -10.29 -15.41 -73.48
C ALA A 26 -8.88 -15.15 -72.88
N ASP A 27 -7.83 -15.12 -73.70
CA ASP A 27 -6.51 -14.63 -73.29
C ASP A 27 -6.46 -13.09 -73.34
N ARG A 28 -6.17 -12.44 -72.22
CA ARG A 28 -5.65 -11.05 -72.17
C ARG A 28 -4.75 -10.84 -70.96
N VAL A 29 -3.61 -10.21 -71.19
CA VAL A 29 -2.58 -9.90 -70.17
C VAL A 29 -2.98 -8.65 -69.37
N PRO A 30 -3.07 -8.69 -68.03
CA PRO A 30 -3.30 -7.53 -67.18
C PRO A 30 -1.99 -7.04 -66.53
N CYS A 31 -1.17 -6.27 -67.26
CA CYS A 31 0.05 -5.66 -66.70
C CYS A 31 -0.12 -4.18 -66.31
N PHE A 32 -1.31 -3.79 -65.85
CA PHE A 32 -1.62 -2.40 -65.46
C PHE A 32 -2.53 -2.23 -64.24
N GLU A 33 -3.11 -3.30 -63.69
CA GLU A 33 -4.00 -3.21 -62.50
C GLU A 33 -3.27 -3.42 -61.17
N GLU A 34 -2.10 -4.07 -61.16
CA GLU A 34 -1.30 -4.30 -59.95
C GLU A 34 -0.70 -2.99 -59.41
N VAL A 35 -0.10 -2.15 -60.28
CA VAL A 35 0.51 -0.86 -59.93
C VAL A 35 -0.51 0.17 -59.42
N SER A 36 -1.80 -0.01 -59.72
CA SER A 36 -2.88 0.79 -59.12
C SER A 36 -3.21 0.34 -57.70
N LYS A 37 -3.28 -0.97 -57.44
CA LYS A 37 -3.56 -1.52 -56.12
C LYS A 37 -2.41 -1.29 -55.16
N GLU A 38 -1.17 -1.51 -55.61
CA GLU A 38 0.06 -1.27 -54.83
C GLU A 38 0.11 0.18 -54.29
N LYS A 39 -0.40 1.15 -55.07
CA LYS A 39 -0.54 2.54 -54.62
C LYS A 39 -1.70 2.80 -53.67
N GLU A 40 -2.85 2.14 -53.85
CA GLU A 40 -3.96 2.25 -52.87
C GLU A 40 -3.58 1.60 -51.54
N GLU A 41 -2.84 0.49 -51.57
CA GLU A 41 -2.33 -0.21 -50.37
C GLU A 41 -1.26 0.61 -49.64
N ASP A 42 -0.31 1.25 -50.34
CA ASP A 42 0.63 2.23 -49.73
C ASP A 42 -0.13 3.44 -49.13
N GLU A 43 -1.14 3.98 -49.82
CA GLU A 43 -1.93 5.10 -49.31
C GLU A 43 -2.85 4.72 -48.13
N LEU A 44 -3.23 3.44 -47.99
CA LEU A 44 -3.94 2.91 -46.84
C LEU A 44 -2.99 2.66 -45.67
N GLY A 45 -1.84 2.03 -45.92
CA GLY A 45 -0.79 1.80 -44.92
C GLY A 45 -0.26 3.10 -44.32
N GLY A 46 -0.06 4.14 -45.13
CA GLY A 46 0.32 5.48 -44.65
C GLY A 46 -0.71 6.06 -43.67
N LYS A 47 -2.00 6.02 -44.01
CA LYS A 47 -3.09 6.50 -43.14
C LYS A 47 -3.22 5.69 -41.85
N GLU A 48 -2.97 4.38 -41.90
CA GLU A 48 -2.99 3.52 -40.72
C GLU A 48 -1.77 3.78 -39.80
N VAL A 49 -0.58 4.00 -40.37
CA VAL A 49 0.63 4.41 -39.64
C VAL A 49 0.45 5.79 -38.99
N ASP A 50 -0.12 6.78 -39.71
CA ASP A 50 -0.41 8.10 -39.15
C ASP A 50 -1.46 8.02 -38.02
N PHE A 51 -2.50 7.19 -38.15
CA PHE A 51 -3.46 6.93 -37.08
C PHE A 51 -2.79 6.28 -35.84
N PHE A 52 -1.89 5.31 -36.04
CA PHE A 52 -1.13 4.75 -34.92
C PHE A 52 -0.20 5.79 -34.28
N LYS A 53 0.43 6.67 -35.06
CA LYS A 53 1.27 7.77 -34.58
C LYS A 53 0.47 8.80 -33.78
N GLU A 54 -0.66 9.27 -34.27
CA GLU A 54 -1.59 10.18 -33.56
C GLU A 54 -2.17 9.53 -32.29
N ARG A 55 -2.24 8.19 -32.23
CA ARG A 55 -2.62 7.47 -31.01
C ARG A 55 -1.46 7.35 -30.02
N VAL A 56 -0.22 7.21 -30.48
CA VAL A 56 0.98 7.21 -29.63
C VAL A 56 1.24 8.60 -29.04
N GLU A 57 1.30 9.66 -29.85
CA GLU A 57 1.55 11.04 -29.38
C GLU A 57 0.52 11.49 -28.33
N ARG A 58 -0.74 11.02 -28.45
CA ARG A 58 -1.81 11.23 -27.47
C ARG A 58 -1.58 10.51 -26.15
N LEU A 59 -1.21 9.23 -26.19
CA LEU A 59 -0.90 8.42 -25.01
C LEU A 59 0.39 8.90 -24.32
N GLU A 60 1.36 9.41 -25.07
CA GLU A 60 2.56 10.04 -24.53
C GLU A 60 2.23 11.36 -23.83
N SER A 61 1.35 12.18 -24.42
CA SER A 61 0.86 13.42 -23.80
C SER A 61 0.05 13.17 -22.52
N GLU A 62 -0.85 12.17 -22.53
CA GLU A 62 -1.64 11.74 -21.36
C GLU A 62 -0.72 11.22 -20.25
N ARG A 63 0.28 10.40 -20.59
CA ARG A 63 1.32 9.92 -19.67
C ARG A 63 2.15 11.07 -19.09
N GLU A 64 2.46 12.10 -19.86
CA GLU A 64 3.21 13.27 -19.38
C GLU A 64 2.37 14.15 -18.44
N GLU A 65 1.07 14.31 -18.68
CA GLU A 65 0.16 14.96 -17.72
C GLU A 65 0.10 14.18 -16.39
N ILE A 66 -0.11 12.85 -16.45
CA ILE A 66 -0.16 11.98 -15.26
C ILE A 66 1.15 12.06 -14.47
N ASN A 67 2.31 11.97 -15.14
CA ASN A 67 3.62 12.16 -14.49
C ASN A 67 3.73 13.54 -13.82
N GLY A 68 3.22 14.59 -14.46
CA GLY A 68 3.19 15.97 -13.94
C GLY A 68 2.22 16.20 -12.77
N VAL A 69 1.24 15.31 -12.55
CA VAL A 69 0.38 15.26 -11.36
C VAL A 69 1.09 14.48 -10.25
N MET A 70 1.58 13.28 -10.56
CA MET A 70 2.31 12.40 -9.63
C MET A 70 3.53 13.08 -9.00
N PHE A 71 4.30 13.86 -9.77
CA PHE A 71 5.46 14.59 -9.23
C PHE A 71 5.06 15.61 -8.15
N LYS A 72 3.94 16.32 -8.32
CA LYS A 72 3.42 17.30 -7.34
C LYS A 72 2.83 16.61 -6.09
N ALA A 73 2.29 15.40 -6.25
CA ALA A 73 1.84 14.59 -5.13
C ALA A 73 3.04 14.11 -4.30
N LEU A 74 4.11 13.64 -4.96
CA LEU A 74 5.38 13.25 -4.33
C LEU A 74 6.05 14.43 -3.61
N GLU A 75 6.08 15.63 -4.21
CA GLU A 75 6.59 16.86 -3.58
C GLU A 75 5.81 17.22 -2.31
N SER A 76 4.48 17.19 -2.37
CA SER A 76 3.59 17.44 -1.22
C SER A 76 3.78 16.39 -0.11
N LEU A 77 3.83 15.10 -0.47
CA LEU A 77 4.01 14.01 0.48
C LEU A 77 5.42 14.02 1.10
N THR A 78 6.45 14.45 0.37
CA THR A 78 7.80 14.68 0.88
C THR A 78 7.85 15.86 1.85
N SER A 79 7.16 16.97 1.54
CA SER A 79 6.99 18.10 2.47
C SER A 79 6.29 17.66 3.76
N THR A 80 5.25 16.83 3.65
CA THR A 80 4.55 16.24 4.79
C THR A 80 5.49 15.39 5.65
N LYS A 81 6.25 14.48 5.03
CA LYS A 81 7.24 13.63 5.70
C LYS A 81 8.22 14.49 6.51
N TYR A 82 8.73 15.58 5.93
CA TYR A 82 9.65 16.49 6.61
C TYR A 82 9.04 17.15 7.86
N CYS A 83 7.81 17.68 7.78
CA CYS A 83 7.11 18.24 8.95
C CYS A 83 6.84 17.19 10.03
N LEU A 84 6.42 15.98 9.66
CA LEU A 84 6.19 14.90 10.63
C LEU A 84 7.49 14.43 11.28
N SER A 85 8.58 14.27 10.53
CA SER A 85 9.91 13.98 11.08
C SER A 85 10.36 15.06 12.06
N ARG A 86 10.20 16.35 11.74
CA ARG A 86 10.58 17.46 12.64
C ARG A 86 9.72 17.53 13.91
N VAL A 87 8.47 17.05 13.86
CA VAL A 87 7.63 16.84 15.05
C VAL A 87 8.17 15.69 15.91
N ILE A 88 8.54 14.56 15.29
CA ILE A 88 9.07 13.35 15.97
C ILE A 88 10.45 13.61 16.61
N GLU A 89 11.42 14.14 15.86
CA GLU A 89 12.73 14.60 16.38
C GLU A 89 12.59 15.67 17.47
N GLY A 90 11.45 16.36 17.51
CA GLY A 90 11.09 17.33 18.53
C GLY A 90 10.30 16.76 19.72
N LEU A 91 10.01 15.45 19.74
CA LEU A 91 9.32 14.72 20.81
C LEU A 91 10.23 13.68 21.47
N GLU A 92 11.02 12.95 20.68
CA GLU A 92 11.98 11.95 21.14
C GLU A 92 13.41 12.37 20.78
N GLY A 93 14.33 12.20 21.72
CA GLY A 93 15.72 12.70 21.61
C GLY A 93 16.67 11.76 20.88
N GLU A 94 16.17 10.69 20.25
CA GLU A 94 16.96 9.64 19.62
C GLU A 94 16.21 9.11 18.39
N LYS A 95 16.94 8.53 17.42
CA LYS A 95 16.39 8.13 16.12
C LYS A 95 16.13 6.63 16.06
N ASP A 96 14.97 6.25 15.50
CA ASP A 96 14.81 4.94 14.85
C ASP A 96 14.80 5.11 13.33
N GLU A 97 15.85 4.62 12.66
CA GLU A 97 15.96 4.61 11.19
C GLU A 97 15.35 3.33 10.59
N THR A 98 14.04 3.15 10.75
CA THR A 98 13.31 2.05 10.06
C THR A 98 12.83 2.49 8.67
N PHE A 99 13.70 2.36 7.68
CA PHE A 99 13.30 2.33 6.27
C PHE A 99 12.58 1.01 5.94
N VAL A 100 11.47 1.09 5.20
CA VAL A 100 10.86 -0.02 4.46
C VAL A 100 10.61 0.46 3.02
N ASP A 101 10.78 -0.44 2.05
CA ASP A 101 11.00 -0.11 0.63
C ASP A 101 9.76 -0.32 -0.28
N ASP A 102 9.91 0.16 -1.51
CA ASP A 102 9.04 0.20 -2.70
C ASP A 102 7.62 -0.43 -2.67
N GLY A 103 6.68 0.36 -3.19
CA GLY A 103 5.26 0.03 -3.39
C GLY A 103 4.80 0.40 -4.79
N LYS A 104 5.49 -0.11 -5.82
CA LYS A 104 5.33 0.27 -7.23
C LYS A 104 4.02 -0.23 -7.87
N GLY A 105 2.91 0.44 -7.53
CA GLY A 105 1.64 0.30 -8.24
C GLY A 105 1.51 1.31 -9.39
N ASP A 106 1.11 0.84 -10.58
CA ASP A 106 0.62 1.69 -11.65
C ASP A 106 -0.82 2.15 -11.34
N TRP A 107 -1.03 3.47 -11.23
CA TRP A 107 -2.34 4.07 -10.94
C TRP A 107 -2.89 4.81 -12.17
N LEU A 108 -4.19 4.63 -12.47
CA LEU A 108 -4.80 5.05 -13.74
C LEU A 108 -5.58 6.37 -13.64
N GLY A 109 -5.16 7.37 -14.41
CA GLY A 109 -5.97 8.50 -14.88
C GLY A 109 -6.61 9.40 -13.81
N GLU A 110 -7.74 8.96 -13.26
CA GLU A 110 -8.64 9.77 -12.42
C GLU A 110 -8.19 9.80 -10.95
N GLU A 111 -7.74 8.66 -10.40
CA GLU A 111 -7.35 8.51 -8.99
C GLU A 111 -6.11 9.36 -8.64
N SER A 112 -5.23 9.58 -9.61
CA SER A 112 -4.03 10.43 -9.49
C SER A 112 -4.35 11.86 -9.07
N ARG A 113 -5.51 12.41 -9.48
CA ARG A 113 -5.95 13.75 -9.08
C ARG A 113 -6.48 13.79 -7.65
N MET A 114 -7.30 12.80 -7.24
CA MET A 114 -7.76 12.71 -5.84
C MET A 114 -6.57 12.52 -4.88
N LEU A 115 -5.59 11.68 -5.24
CA LEU A 115 -4.35 11.50 -4.47
C LEU A 115 -3.52 12.77 -4.33
N LEU A 116 -3.50 13.66 -5.34
CA LEU A 116 -2.84 14.98 -5.23
C LEU A 116 -3.57 15.90 -4.25
N GLU A 117 -4.90 15.93 -4.30
CA GLU A 117 -5.74 16.72 -3.40
C GLU A 117 -5.63 16.24 -1.94
N ASP A 118 -5.66 14.93 -1.71
CA ASP A 118 -5.47 14.33 -0.39
C ASP A 118 -4.05 14.56 0.14
N ALA A 119 -3.02 14.38 -0.69
CA ALA A 119 -1.63 14.69 -0.30
C ALA A 119 -1.49 16.15 0.16
N ARG A 120 -2.11 17.11 -0.54
CA ARG A 120 -2.14 18.54 -0.17
C ARG A 120 -2.89 18.80 1.14
N LEU A 121 -3.99 18.11 1.40
CA LEU A 121 -4.72 18.19 2.68
C LEU A 121 -3.87 17.64 3.83
N ILE A 122 -3.22 16.50 3.61
CA ILE A 122 -2.30 15.86 4.55
C ILE A 122 -1.09 16.78 4.87
N SER A 123 -0.48 17.43 3.86
CA SER A 123 0.59 18.41 4.08
C SER A 123 0.16 19.58 4.96
N ARG A 124 -1.03 20.15 4.67
CA ARG A 124 -1.60 21.26 5.46
C ARG A 124 -1.86 20.84 6.91
N LEU A 125 -2.36 19.62 7.14
CA LEU A 125 -2.61 19.09 8.48
C LEU A 125 -1.31 18.87 9.25
N ALA A 126 -0.26 18.34 8.61
CA ALA A 126 1.06 18.18 9.23
C ALA A 126 1.65 19.53 9.69
N ILE A 127 1.55 20.58 8.87
CA ILE A 127 2.03 21.94 9.22
C ILE A 127 1.22 22.56 10.37
N GLU A 128 -0.11 22.39 10.41
CA GLU A 128 -0.91 22.88 11.54
C GLU A 128 -0.58 22.11 12.83
N VAL A 129 -0.44 20.78 12.78
CA VAL A 129 0.00 19.96 13.92
C VAL A 129 1.36 20.41 14.44
N GLU A 130 2.34 20.57 13.55
CA GLU A 130 3.69 21.03 13.86
C GLU A 130 3.69 22.38 14.60
N THR A 131 3.07 23.40 14.03
CA THR A 131 3.00 24.72 14.67
C THR A 131 2.22 24.69 16.00
N ARG A 132 1.28 23.76 16.17
CA ARG A 132 0.49 23.59 17.41
C ARG A 132 1.32 22.91 18.52
N VAL A 133 2.14 21.93 18.15
CA VAL A 133 3.16 21.31 19.01
C VAL A 133 4.20 22.34 19.47
N ASP A 134 4.71 23.18 18.57
CA ASP A 134 5.69 24.21 18.94
C ASP A 134 5.10 25.32 19.82
N ARG A 135 3.84 25.72 19.57
CA ARG A 135 3.08 26.62 20.46
C ARG A 135 2.95 26.04 21.88
N TYR A 136 2.68 24.74 22.01
CA TYR A 136 2.62 24.04 23.31
C TYR A 136 4.00 23.94 23.98
N LYS A 137 5.06 23.62 23.24
CA LYS A 137 6.45 23.59 23.75
C LYS A 137 6.88 24.96 24.29
N GLU A 138 6.51 26.06 23.62
CA GLU A 138 6.79 27.42 24.11
C GLU A 138 5.99 27.76 25.39
N MET A 139 4.72 27.36 25.46
CA MET A 139 3.89 27.51 26.67
C MET A 139 4.51 26.78 27.86
N ARG A 140 4.85 25.48 27.72
CA ARG A 140 5.52 24.72 28.78
C ARG A 140 6.88 25.28 29.16
N ARG A 141 7.64 25.85 28.21
CA ARG A 141 8.91 26.53 28.50
C ARG A 141 8.73 27.92 29.14
N LYS A 142 7.53 28.52 29.13
CA LYS A 142 7.19 29.71 29.94
C LYS A 142 6.79 29.31 31.36
N GLU A 143 5.81 28.41 31.49
CA GLU A 143 5.38 27.86 32.78
C GLU A 143 6.55 27.34 33.62
N LYS A 144 7.48 26.58 33.00
CA LYS A 144 8.68 26.10 33.70
C LYS A 144 9.55 27.24 34.24
N ARG A 145 9.79 28.30 33.47
CA ARG A 145 10.58 29.46 33.91
C ARG A 145 9.88 30.27 34.99
N GLU A 146 8.56 30.36 34.92
CA GLU A 146 7.73 31.02 35.94
C GLU A 146 7.79 30.24 37.26
N LEU A 147 7.65 28.92 37.22
CA LEU A 147 7.81 28.02 38.37
C LEU A 147 9.24 28.03 38.93
N GLU A 148 10.28 28.03 38.08
CA GLU A 148 11.68 28.16 38.50
C GLU A 148 11.93 29.52 39.20
N SER A 149 11.38 30.61 38.67
CA SER A 149 11.44 31.94 39.29
C SER A 149 10.71 31.99 40.63
N SER A 150 9.50 31.42 40.73
CA SER A 150 8.76 31.31 41.99
C SER A 150 9.49 30.44 43.01
N LEU A 151 10.13 29.35 42.59
CA LEU A 151 10.93 28.50 43.48
C LEU A 151 12.15 29.25 44.02
N ILE A 152 12.88 29.98 43.17
CA ILE A 152 14.01 30.83 43.60
C ILE A 152 13.53 31.85 44.64
N SER A 153 12.46 32.60 44.35
CA SER A 153 11.88 33.58 45.27
C SER A 153 11.45 32.96 46.61
N LEU A 154 10.83 31.77 46.58
CA LEU A 154 10.43 31.05 47.80
C LEU A 154 11.63 30.52 48.60
N THR A 155 12.74 30.16 47.95
CA THR A 155 13.99 29.80 48.65
C THR A 155 14.70 31.00 49.26
N GLU A 156 14.57 32.19 48.66
CA GLU A 156 15.07 33.44 49.21
C GLU A 156 14.22 33.89 50.42
N GLU A 157 12.90 33.84 50.32
CA GLU A 157 12.00 34.09 51.46
C GLU A 157 12.26 33.13 52.62
N ASN A 158 12.43 31.83 52.36
CA ASN A 158 12.79 30.86 53.40
C ASN A 158 14.15 31.16 54.05
N ARG A 159 15.11 31.68 53.28
CA ARG A 159 16.42 32.11 53.80
C ARG A 159 16.27 33.33 54.72
N ASP A 160 15.42 34.29 54.36
CA ASP A 160 15.21 35.48 55.19
C ASP A 160 14.32 35.22 56.42
N VAL A 161 13.36 34.31 56.34
CA VAL A 161 12.68 33.77 57.52
C VAL A 161 13.67 33.06 58.45
N ASN A 162 14.65 32.31 57.92
CA ASN A 162 15.72 31.70 58.72
C ASN A 162 16.63 32.76 59.37
N ASN A 163 16.98 33.82 58.64
CA ASN A 163 17.73 34.96 59.16
C ASN A 163 16.98 35.67 60.29
N LEU A 164 15.68 35.94 60.12
CA LEU A 164 14.81 36.53 61.13
C LEU A 164 14.67 35.63 62.37
N LEU A 165 14.50 34.33 62.19
CA LEU A 165 14.47 33.36 63.30
C LEU A 165 15.80 33.33 64.06
N ARG A 166 16.95 33.42 63.38
CA ARG A 166 18.27 33.55 64.01
C ARG A 166 18.40 34.85 64.81
N ILE A 167 17.95 35.98 64.26
CA ILE A 167 17.96 37.28 64.95
C ILE A 167 17.06 37.22 66.19
N ALA A 168 15.84 36.71 66.07
CA ALA A 168 14.90 36.57 67.19
C ALA A 168 15.41 35.59 68.28
N LEU A 169 16.12 34.52 67.90
CA LEU A 169 16.79 33.62 68.85
C LEU A 169 17.95 34.29 69.58
N LEU A 170 18.78 35.07 68.87
CA LEU A 170 19.87 35.85 69.49
C LEU A 170 19.35 36.96 70.40
N GLU A 171 18.27 37.64 70.02
CA GLU A 171 17.61 38.64 70.87
C GLU A 171 16.97 37.99 72.10
N LYS A 172 16.27 36.86 71.93
CA LYS A 172 15.77 36.04 73.04
C LYS A 172 16.90 35.63 73.98
N GLU A 173 18.03 35.15 73.46
CA GLU A 173 19.19 34.77 74.29
C GLU A 173 19.80 35.99 75.00
N ALA A 174 19.84 37.16 74.35
CA ALA A 174 20.30 38.41 74.96
C ALA A 174 19.32 38.96 76.01
N LEU A 175 18.02 38.71 75.88
CA LEU A 175 17.01 38.99 76.91
C LEU A 175 17.10 37.98 78.06
N GLU A 176 17.27 36.69 77.77
CA GLU A 176 17.44 35.64 78.78
C GLU A 176 18.73 35.83 79.58
N LYS A 177 19.83 36.28 78.95
CA LYS A 177 21.06 36.71 79.63
C LYS A 177 20.86 37.97 80.48
N ARG A 178 20.08 38.95 80.00
CA ARG A 178 19.70 40.13 80.81
C ARG A 178 18.85 39.74 82.04
N ILE A 179 17.94 38.77 81.91
CA ILE A 179 17.12 38.25 83.00
C ILE A 179 17.97 37.40 83.98
N LYS A 180 18.84 36.52 83.49
CA LYS A 180 19.78 35.73 84.31
C LYS A 180 20.87 36.59 84.98
N GLY A 181 21.17 37.77 84.44
CA GLY A 181 22.01 38.78 85.10
C GLY A 181 21.31 39.46 86.29
N HIS A 182 19.98 39.43 86.35
CA HIS A 182 19.19 39.86 87.50
C HIS A 182 18.75 38.65 88.34
N ASP A 183 19.72 37.87 88.79
CA ASP A 183 19.46 36.68 89.60
C ASP A 183 19.04 37.09 91.02
N HIS A 184 17.73 37.11 91.31
CA HIS A 184 17.15 36.87 92.64
C HIS A 184 15.63 36.56 92.54
N LYS A 185 15.21 35.46 93.19
CA LYS A 185 13.83 34.96 93.38
C LYS A 185 13.15 34.30 92.15
N ARG A 186 13.29 32.98 92.05
CA ARG A 186 12.42 32.08 91.27
C ARG A 186 10.98 32.12 91.77
N THR A 187 10.01 32.27 90.86
CA THR A 187 8.62 31.72 91.00
C THR A 187 8.12 31.35 89.60
N PRO A 188 7.51 30.17 89.36
CA PRO A 188 7.22 29.70 88.00
C PRO A 188 5.81 30.06 87.49
N LEU A 189 5.69 30.15 86.15
CA LEU A 189 4.48 29.93 85.34
C LEU A 189 3.24 30.79 85.64
N LEU A 190 3.21 32.00 85.08
CA LEU A 190 1.98 32.49 84.41
C LEU A 190 1.89 31.77 83.05
N GLN A 191 0.81 31.12 82.63
CA GLN A 191 -0.61 31.49 82.62
C GLN A 191 -0.97 32.50 81.52
N PHE A 192 -1.17 31.98 80.30
CA PHE A 192 -1.95 32.61 79.23
C PHE A 192 -2.87 31.56 78.60
N GLY A 193 -3.85 31.09 79.39
CA GLY A 193 -4.97 30.27 78.92
C GLY A 193 -6.19 31.16 78.69
N TRP A 194 -6.76 31.13 77.49
CA TRP A 194 -7.88 31.99 77.09
C TRP A 194 -9.18 31.64 77.84
N PHE A 195 -9.84 32.64 78.41
CA PHE A 195 -10.99 32.51 79.30
C PHE A 195 -12.30 32.23 78.53
N MET A 196 -12.85 31.00 78.58
CA MET A 196 -14.18 30.67 78.05
C MET A 196 -14.88 29.53 78.84
N MET A 197 -15.16 29.76 80.14
CA MET A 197 -16.18 29.07 80.98
C MET A 197 -16.10 29.66 82.42
N GLY A 198 -17.16 29.74 83.21
CA GLY A 198 -18.56 29.42 82.93
C GLY A 198 -19.40 29.17 84.19
N GLY A 199 -19.83 30.23 84.89
CA GLY A 199 -20.75 30.16 86.04
C GLY A 199 -20.09 29.82 87.40
N GLY A 200 -20.79 30.17 88.49
CA GLY A 200 -20.35 29.89 89.88
C GLY A 200 -20.77 30.96 90.89
N ASN A 201 -21.95 30.82 91.48
CA ASN A 201 -22.48 31.73 92.51
C ASN A 201 -22.06 31.32 93.93
N SER A 202 -21.70 32.27 94.80
CA SER A 202 -21.70 32.08 96.27
C SER A 202 -21.73 33.41 97.01
N GLU A 203 -22.50 33.48 98.09
CA GLU A 203 -22.69 34.66 98.94
C GLU A 203 -22.01 34.50 100.31
N GLN A 204 -21.30 35.54 100.78
CA GLN A 204 -21.09 35.88 102.20
C GLN A 204 -20.50 37.33 102.20
N SER A 205 -20.99 38.32 102.96
CA SER A 205 -21.28 38.41 104.41
C SER A 205 -20.00 38.17 105.25
N THR A 206 -19.62 38.99 106.23
CA THR A 206 -20.42 39.87 107.12
C THR A 206 -19.54 40.96 107.79
N GLU A 207 -20.04 42.19 108.00
CA GLU A 207 -19.58 43.21 109.01
C GLU A 207 -18.11 43.73 108.94
N SER A 208 -17.64 44.80 109.62
CA SER A 208 -18.20 46.08 110.17
C SER A 208 -16.97 47.01 110.52
N SER A 209 -16.98 48.18 111.21
CA SER A 209 -17.99 49.00 111.90
C SER A 209 -17.56 50.48 112.06
N GLY A 210 -18.46 51.45 111.77
CA GLY A 210 -18.58 52.72 112.52
C GLY A 210 -17.55 53.86 112.34
N ALA A 211 -17.80 55.08 112.86
CA ALA A 211 -19.05 55.68 113.37
C ALA A 211 -18.89 57.20 113.64
N LYS A 212 -19.99 57.99 113.49
CA LYS A 212 -20.48 59.09 114.37
C LYS A 212 -21.30 60.17 113.63
N SER A 213 -22.35 60.67 114.31
CA SER A 213 -22.96 62.01 114.21
C SER A 213 -23.57 62.46 112.86
N ASP A 214 -24.64 63.27 112.81
CA ASP A 214 -25.51 63.73 113.91
C ASP A 214 -26.96 63.98 113.45
N SER A 215 -27.86 64.20 114.41
CA SER A 215 -29.31 64.29 114.18
C SER A 215 -29.77 65.64 113.61
N SER A 216 -29.95 65.79 112.27
CA SER A 216 -30.87 66.80 111.69
C SER A 216 -31.26 66.66 110.19
N GLU A 217 -31.13 65.50 109.54
CA GLU A 217 -31.52 65.34 108.12
C GLU A 217 -32.65 64.30 107.97
N CYS A 218 -33.78 64.70 107.37
CA CYS A 218 -34.90 63.80 107.05
C CYS A 218 -35.54 64.09 105.67
N ASP A 219 -35.45 65.32 105.16
CA ASP A 219 -35.96 65.67 103.82
C ASP A 219 -34.88 65.52 102.72
N GLU A 220 -33.61 65.87 103.01
CA GLU A 220 -32.53 65.84 102.01
C GLU A 220 -32.04 64.41 101.69
N GLU A 221 -31.95 63.53 102.69
CA GLU A 221 -31.67 62.11 102.47
C GLU A 221 -32.72 61.46 101.55
N VAL A 222 -34.01 61.76 101.76
CA VAL A 222 -35.12 61.19 100.97
C VAL A 222 -35.03 61.63 99.51
N VAL A 223 -34.67 62.90 99.25
CA VAL A 223 -34.42 63.40 97.87
C VAL A 223 -33.17 62.75 97.26
N SER A 224 -32.10 62.56 98.04
CA SER A 224 -30.87 61.88 97.59
C SER A 224 -31.12 60.42 97.21
N VAL A 225 -31.83 59.67 98.05
CA VAL A 225 -32.29 58.30 97.81
C VAL A 225 -33.19 58.24 96.58
N ALA A 226 -34.20 59.12 96.48
CA ALA A 226 -35.09 59.18 95.32
C ALA A 226 -34.31 59.44 94.01
N SER A 227 -33.34 60.35 94.01
CA SER A 227 -32.48 60.61 92.82
C SER A 227 -31.65 59.39 92.43
N THR A 228 -31.23 58.58 93.41
CA THR A 228 -30.40 57.39 93.18
C THR A 228 -31.23 56.22 92.69
N VAL A 229 -32.43 56.02 93.24
CA VAL A 229 -33.43 55.07 92.70
C VAL A 229 -33.84 55.47 91.28
N GLU A 230 -34.08 56.76 91.00
CA GLU A 230 -34.42 57.22 89.65
C GLU A 230 -33.27 56.97 88.65
N ARG A 231 -32.02 57.21 89.07
CA ARG A 231 -30.80 56.89 88.30
C ARG A 231 -30.69 55.39 88.01
N MET A 232 -30.89 54.54 89.03
CA MET A 232 -30.93 53.08 88.85
C MET A 232 -32.06 52.65 87.91
N MET A 233 -33.27 53.20 88.04
CA MET A 233 -34.39 52.91 87.14
C MET A 233 -34.13 53.36 85.70
N LYS A 234 -33.43 54.48 85.49
CA LYS A 234 -32.99 54.92 84.15
C LYS A 234 -31.95 53.96 83.56
N ASN A 235 -30.94 53.56 84.33
CA ASN A 235 -29.93 52.58 83.91
C ASN A 235 -30.55 51.22 83.56
N LEU A 236 -31.37 50.66 84.45
CA LEU A 236 -32.07 49.38 84.21
C LEU A 236 -32.99 49.44 82.98
N ARG A 237 -33.65 50.59 82.70
CA ARG A 237 -34.42 50.78 81.47
C ARG A 237 -33.52 50.78 80.22
N LEU A 238 -32.36 51.43 80.28
CA LEU A 238 -31.37 51.41 79.20
C LEU A 238 -30.86 49.97 78.96
N GLU A 239 -30.43 49.27 80.00
CA GLU A 239 -30.00 47.87 79.96
C GLU A 239 -31.08 46.95 79.37
N ILE A 240 -32.34 47.06 79.82
CA ILE A 240 -33.47 46.31 79.24
C ILE A 240 -33.65 46.61 77.74
N THR A 241 -33.48 47.85 77.28
CA THR A 241 -33.56 48.17 75.85
C THR A 241 -32.33 47.68 75.05
N GLN A 242 -31.14 47.65 75.64
CA GLN A 242 -29.94 47.11 75.02
C GLN A 242 -29.99 45.57 74.91
N LEU A 243 -30.44 44.89 75.97
CA LEU A 243 -30.65 43.43 75.98
C LEU A 243 -31.73 43.00 74.99
N ARG A 244 -32.81 43.79 74.84
CA ARG A 244 -33.83 43.54 73.80
C ARG A 244 -33.27 43.73 72.38
N ARG A 245 -32.40 44.72 72.15
CA ARG A 245 -31.78 44.93 70.84
C ARG A 245 -30.84 43.80 70.48
N SER A 246 -29.93 43.42 71.39
CA SER A 246 -29.00 42.31 71.17
C SER A 246 -29.71 40.96 71.02
N LEU A 247 -30.81 40.71 71.74
CA LEU A 247 -31.65 39.52 71.51
C LEU A 247 -32.22 39.47 70.08
N GLU A 248 -32.64 40.61 69.53
CA GLU A 248 -33.18 40.70 68.17
C GLU A 248 -32.07 40.61 67.11
N GLU A 249 -30.90 41.19 67.37
CA GLU A 249 -29.68 41.02 66.55
C GLU A 249 -29.30 39.53 66.48
N TYR A 250 -29.21 38.82 67.62
CA TYR A 250 -28.94 37.37 67.66
C TYR A 250 -30.02 36.51 66.97
N ARG A 251 -31.30 36.91 67.02
CA ARG A 251 -32.36 36.25 66.23
C ARG A 251 -32.12 36.41 64.73
N SER A 252 -31.89 37.64 64.27
CA SER A 252 -31.65 37.93 62.85
C SER A 252 -30.41 37.21 62.31
N ASP A 253 -29.35 37.08 63.11
CA ASP A 253 -28.17 36.28 62.76
C ASP A 253 -28.45 34.76 62.75
N THR A 254 -29.30 34.27 63.66
CA THR A 254 -29.73 32.86 63.68
C THR A 254 -30.55 32.52 62.43
N GLU A 255 -31.51 33.36 62.06
CA GLU A 255 -32.30 33.23 60.83
C GLU A 255 -31.42 33.30 59.57
N ARG A 256 -30.45 34.24 59.55
CA ARG A 256 -29.46 34.37 58.48
C ARG A 256 -28.62 33.09 58.33
N LEU A 257 -28.10 32.55 59.44
CA LEU A 257 -27.33 31.29 59.44
C LEU A 257 -28.18 30.08 59.03
N GLN A 258 -29.44 29.99 59.48
CA GLN A 258 -30.37 28.97 59.02
C GLN A 258 -30.57 29.07 57.49
N SER A 259 -30.79 30.26 56.95
CA SER A 259 -30.95 30.46 55.50
C SER A 259 -29.72 30.09 54.67
N LEU A 260 -28.51 30.17 55.25
CA LEU A 260 -27.27 29.71 54.61
C LEU A 260 -27.16 28.19 54.68
N THR A 261 -27.47 27.59 55.83
CA THR A 261 -27.48 26.13 56.02
C THR A 261 -28.50 25.46 55.11
N GLU A 262 -29.69 26.04 54.91
CA GLU A 262 -30.70 25.56 53.98
C GLU A 262 -30.27 25.66 52.50
N LYS A 263 -29.49 26.69 52.14
CA LYS A 263 -28.92 26.82 50.79
C LYS A 263 -27.84 25.77 50.55
N GLN A 264 -26.90 25.63 51.48
CA GLN A 264 -25.85 24.59 51.43
C GLN A 264 -26.47 23.19 51.41
N GLY A 265 -27.54 22.94 52.16
CA GLY A 265 -28.26 21.67 52.14
C GLY A 265 -28.87 21.34 50.77
N LYS A 266 -29.40 22.33 50.05
CA LYS A 266 -29.91 22.17 48.67
C LYS A 266 -28.78 21.92 47.68
N GLU A 267 -27.74 22.74 47.72
CA GLU A 267 -26.54 22.61 46.89
C GLU A 267 -25.85 21.24 47.07
N ILE A 268 -25.78 20.71 48.29
CA ILE A 268 -25.25 19.36 48.57
C ILE A 268 -26.15 18.26 47.97
N VAL A 269 -27.47 18.44 47.96
CA VAL A 269 -28.41 17.48 47.33
C VAL A 269 -28.32 17.53 45.80
N GLU A 270 -28.24 18.73 45.22
CA GLU A 270 -28.11 18.95 43.78
C GLU A 270 -26.76 18.38 43.26
N ASN A 271 -25.64 18.71 43.91
CA ASN A 271 -24.34 18.14 43.60
C ASN A 271 -24.34 16.60 43.74
N LYS A 272 -25.01 16.05 44.76
CA LYS A 272 -25.12 14.59 44.96
C LYS A 272 -25.95 13.87 43.89
N LEU A 273 -26.89 14.56 43.23
CA LEU A 273 -27.58 14.03 42.05
C LEU A 273 -26.66 14.10 40.83
N TYR A 274 -25.99 15.23 40.60
CA TYR A 274 -25.04 15.40 39.50
C TYR A 274 -23.88 14.39 39.54
N THR A 275 -23.31 14.11 40.72
CA THR A 275 -22.29 13.05 40.87
C THR A 275 -22.80 11.68 40.41
N LYS A 276 -24.06 11.32 40.73
CA LYS A 276 -24.66 10.06 40.28
C LYS A 276 -24.90 10.02 38.77
N GLU A 277 -25.32 11.13 38.16
CA GLU A 277 -25.49 11.22 36.71
C GLU A 277 -24.14 11.02 35.98
N LEU A 278 -23.04 11.49 36.59
CA LEU A 278 -21.69 11.21 36.10
C LEU A 278 -21.27 9.74 36.33
N GLU A 279 -21.51 9.16 37.52
CA GLU A 279 -21.25 7.74 37.82
C GLU A 279 -22.03 6.81 36.86
N ASP A 280 -23.30 7.12 36.58
CA ASP A 280 -24.14 6.34 35.65
C ASP A 280 -23.62 6.47 34.21
N ARG A 281 -23.21 7.66 33.79
CA ARG A 281 -22.59 7.90 32.47
C ARG A 281 -21.25 7.19 32.34
N GLU A 282 -20.42 7.19 33.38
CA GLU A 282 -19.14 6.48 33.41
C GLU A 282 -19.35 4.96 33.27
N ARG A 283 -20.30 4.39 34.01
CA ARG A 283 -20.64 2.96 33.92
C ARG A 283 -21.13 2.54 32.52
N ILE A 284 -21.93 3.38 31.86
CA ILE A 284 -22.37 3.13 30.48
C ILE A 284 -21.18 3.23 29.51
N LEU A 285 -20.34 4.26 29.62
CA LEU A 285 -19.17 4.41 28.75
C LEU A 285 -18.14 3.29 28.93
N ALA A 286 -17.92 2.82 30.16
CA ALA A 286 -17.06 1.68 30.44
C ALA A 286 -17.59 0.40 29.77
N HIS A 287 -18.89 0.11 29.89
CA HIS A 287 -19.50 -1.05 29.25
C HIS A 287 -19.42 -1.00 27.72
N ASN A 288 -19.69 0.16 27.11
CA ASN A 288 -19.55 0.34 25.67
C ASN A 288 -18.09 0.14 25.21
N VAL A 289 -17.09 0.54 26.01
CA VAL A 289 -15.68 0.28 25.72
C VAL A 289 -15.34 -1.21 25.83
N GLU A 290 -15.90 -1.94 26.80
CA GLU A 290 -15.76 -3.40 26.88
C GLU A 290 -16.40 -4.10 25.67
N GLU A 291 -17.56 -3.65 25.20
CA GLU A 291 -18.22 -4.14 23.99
C GLU A 291 -17.37 -3.92 22.74
N PHE A 292 -16.92 -2.69 22.47
CA PHE A 292 -16.03 -2.40 21.35
C PHE A 292 -14.69 -3.17 21.43
N LEU A 293 -14.15 -3.42 22.63
CA LEU A 293 -12.95 -4.25 22.81
C LEU A 293 -13.18 -5.74 22.53
N MET A 294 -14.42 -6.23 22.54
CA MET A 294 -14.76 -7.57 22.06
C MET A 294 -14.96 -7.58 20.54
N GLU A 295 -15.63 -6.57 19.98
CA GLU A 295 -15.81 -6.43 18.52
C GLU A 295 -14.47 -6.30 17.79
N ILE A 296 -13.54 -5.48 18.32
CA ILE A 296 -12.20 -5.30 17.75
C ILE A 296 -11.44 -6.64 17.71
N LYS A 297 -11.47 -7.44 18.77
CA LYS A 297 -10.81 -8.75 18.79
C LYS A 297 -11.42 -9.73 17.79
N ALA A 298 -12.75 -9.76 17.69
CA ALA A 298 -13.42 -10.60 16.70
C ALA A 298 -13.05 -10.18 15.25
N ALA A 299 -12.89 -8.88 15.00
CA ALA A 299 -12.42 -8.34 13.72
C ALA A 299 -10.92 -8.64 13.48
N GLU A 300 -10.07 -8.61 14.50
CA GLU A 300 -8.66 -9.01 14.41
C GLU A 300 -8.51 -10.50 14.09
N GLU A 301 -9.32 -11.38 14.72
CA GLU A 301 -9.39 -12.81 14.41
C GLU A 301 -9.95 -13.09 13.00
N GLU A 302 -10.92 -12.30 12.54
CA GLU A 302 -11.40 -12.32 11.15
C GLU A 302 -10.27 -11.96 10.19
N VAL A 303 -9.61 -10.81 10.38
CA VAL A 303 -8.49 -10.34 9.56
C VAL A 303 -7.32 -11.34 9.56
N ALA A 304 -7.03 -12.02 10.68
CA ALA A 304 -6.03 -13.08 10.73
C ALA A 304 -6.40 -14.26 9.81
N ARG A 305 -7.65 -14.73 9.84
CA ARG A 305 -8.15 -15.80 8.95
C ARG A 305 -8.10 -15.41 7.47
N TRP A 306 -8.45 -14.17 7.12
CA TRP A 306 -8.34 -13.69 5.73
C TRP A 306 -6.89 -13.59 5.26
N LYS A 307 -5.95 -13.22 6.14
CA LYS A 307 -4.50 -13.23 5.80
C LYS A 307 -3.99 -14.65 5.53
N GLU A 308 -4.29 -15.61 6.41
CA GLU A 308 -3.92 -17.02 6.21
C GLU A 308 -4.50 -17.59 4.91
N ALA A 309 -5.76 -17.29 4.59
CA ALA A 309 -6.38 -17.68 3.33
C ALA A 309 -5.66 -17.09 2.11
N CYS A 310 -5.36 -15.77 2.12
CA CYS A 310 -4.62 -15.12 1.05
C CYS A 310 -3.19 -15.68 0.88
N GLU A 311 -2.49 -15.99 1.97
CA GLU A 311 -1.16 -16.61 1.91
C GLU A 311 -1.23 -18.01 1.27
N LEU A 312 -2.22 -18.83 1.63
CA LEU A 312 -2.44 -20.14 1.01
C LEU A 312 -2.82 -20.05 -0.48
N GLU A 313 -3.63 -19.07 -0.88
CA GLU A 313 -3.94 -18.80 -2.30
C GLU A 313 -2.71 -18.35 -3.08
N VAL A 314 -1.84 -17.53 -2.48
CA VAL A 314 -0.57 -17.10 -3.11
C VAL A 314 0.41 -18.27 -3.28
N GLU A 315 0.56 -19.16 -2.29
CA GLU A 315 1.41 -20.35 -2.43
C GLU A 315 0.84 -21.37 -3.43
N ALA A 316 -0.49 -21.54 -3.48
CA ALA A 316 -1.14 -22.34 -4.52
C ALA A 316 -0.89 -21.74 -5.92
N GLY A 317 -1.00 -20.42 -6.06
CA GLY A 317 -0.71 -19.68 -7.28
C GLY A 317 0.74 -19.84 -7.75
N LYS A 318 1.72 -19.71 -6.83
CA LYS A 318 3.15 -19.95 -7.12
C LYS A 318 3.39 -21.36 -7.65
N LYS A 319 2.87 -22.38 -6.97
CA LYS A 319 3.02 -23.79 -7.38
C LYS A 319 2.44 -24.05 -8.78
N GLU A 320 1.25 -23.52 -9.05
CA GLU A 320 0.57 -23.61 -10.34
C GLU A 320 1.34 -22.87 -11.46
N ILE A 321 1.98 -21.74 -11.16
CA ILE A 321 2.90 -21.05 -12.09
C ILE A 321 4.12 -21.92 -12.39
N GLU A 322 4.77 -22.50 -11.38
CA GLU A 322 5.91 -23.40 -11.62
C GLU A 322 5.52 -24.62 -12.48
N GLU A 323 4.33 -25.20 -12.27
CA GLU A 323 3.84 -26.31 -13.08
C GLU A 323 3.55 -25.88 -14.53
N ARG A 324 3.04 -24.66 -14.75
CA ARG A 324 2.96 -24.06 -16.09
C ARG A 324 4.32 -23.84 -16.73
N ASP A 325 5.31 -23.31 -16.01
CA ASP A 325 6.65 -23.09 -16.56
C ASP A 325 7.36 -24.40 -16.92
N LYS A 326 7.18 -25.46 -16.11
CA LYS A 326 7.67 -26.82 -16.43
C LYS A 326 7.03 -27.34 -17.73
N MET A 327 5.73 -27.14 -17.93
CA MET A 327 5.05 -27.48 -19.19
C MET A 327 5.53 -26.63 -20.38
N VAL A 328 5.69 -25.32 -20.20
CA VAL A 328 6.18 -24.39 -21.24
C VAL A 328 7.62 -24.74 -21.65
N ALA A 329 8.48 -25.14 -20.71
CA ALA A 329 9.84 -25.61 -21.01
C ALA A 329 9.82 -26.89 -21.85
N ALA A 330 9.00 -27.87 -21.50
CA ALA A 330 8.84 -29.11 -22.27
C ALA A 330 8.30 -28.84 -23.69
N LEU A 331 7.27 -28.00 -23.83
CA LEU A 331 6.71 -27.63 -25.13
C LEU A 331 7.72 -26.86 -26.00
N LYS A 332 8.54 -25.98 -25.41
CA LYS A 332 9.66 -25.32 -26.13
C LYS A 332 10.71 -26.34 -26.61
N GLN A 333 10.99 -27.38 -25.82
CA GLN A 333 11.92 -28.45 -26.21
C GLN A 333 11.36 -29.29 -27.38
N GLU A 334 10.10 -29.70 -27.34
CA GLU A 334 9.47 -30.42 -28.45
C GLU A 334 9.36 -29.56 -29.71
N LEU A 335 9.02 -28.27 -29.58
CA LEU A 335 9.03 -27.33 -30.70
C LEU A 335 10.42 -27.24 -31.37
N HIS A 336 11.50 -27.24 -30.57
CA HIS A 336 12.87 -27.24 -31.08
C HIS A 336 13.26 -28.56 -31.77
N LYS A 337 12.85 -29.72 -31.23
CA LYS A 337 13.01 -31.03 -31.88
C LYS A 337 12.25 -31.10 -33.21
N THR A 338 11.00 -30.64 -33.25
CA THR A 338 10.21 -30.65 -34.49
C THR A 338 10.75 -29.67 -35.53
N LYS A 339 11.24 -28.50 -35.12
CA LYS A 339 11.89 -27.55 -36.02
C LYS A 339 13.17 -28.14 -36.63
N THR A 340 14.07 -28.70 -35.82
CA THR A 340 15.32 -29.29 -36.33
C THR A 340 15.06 -30.51 -37.23
N ALA A 341 14.03 -31.32 -36.94
CA ALA A 341 13.57 -32.39 -37.84
C ALA A 341 13.01 -31.85 -39.18
N LEU A 342 12.24 -30.76 -39.15
CA LEU A 342 11.74 -30.07 -40.34
C LEU A 342 12.90 -29.51 -41.19
N ASP A 343 13.86 -28.82 -40.58
CA ASP A 343 15.04 -28.27 -41.26
C ASP A 343 15.85 -29.38 -41.96
N ILE A 344 16.06 -30.52 -41.31
CA ILE A 344 16.68 -31.72 -41.91
C ILE A 344 15.84 -32.27 -43.07
N SER A 345 14.52 -32.25 -42.98
CA SER A 345 13.62 -32.71 -44.05
C SER A 345 13.64 -31.78 -45.27
N ASN A 346 13.72 -30.46 -45.05
CA ASN A 346 13.85 -29.44 -46.09
C ASN A 346 15.21 -29.55 -46.80
N GLY A 347 16.29 -29.81 -46.06
CA GLY A 347 17.59 -30.13 -46.65
C GLY A 347 17.55 -31.37 -47.55
N LYS A 348 16.85 -32.44 -47.12
CA LYS A 348 16.61 -33.64 -47.93
C LYS A 348 15.71 -33.38 -49.15
N LEU A 349 14.77 -32.44 -49.06
CA LEU A 349 13.92 -32.02 -50.19
C LEU A 349 14.78 -31.34 -51.26
N ARG A 350 15.58 -30.35 -50.88
CA ARG A 350 16.48 -29.62 -51.79
C ARG A 350 17.49 -30.52 -52.50
N LEU A 351 18.10 -31.47 -51.78
CA LEU A 351 19.00 -32.45 -52.39
C LEU A 351 18.30 -33.36 -53.40
N LYS A 352 16.99 -33.65 -53.24
CA LYS A 352 16.20 -34.37 -54.25
C LYS A 352 15.84 -33.50 -55.45
N GLU A 353 15.58 -32.20 -55.23
CA GLU A 353 15.31 -31.21 -56.28
C GLU A 353 16.55 -30.99 -57.16
N GLU A 354 17.71 -30.75 -56.54
CA GLU A 354 19.02 -30.64 -57.20
C GLU A 354 19.39 -31.93 -57.98
N LEU A 355 19.09 -33.11 -57.41
CA LEU A 355 19.26 -34.39 -58.09
C LEU A 355 18.29 -34.56 -59.27
N ALA A 356 17.03 -34.11 -59.14
CA ALA A 356 16.05 -34.15 -60.23
C ALA A 356 16.46 -33.24 -61.40
N ILE A 357 16.89 -32.01 -61.11
CA ILE A 357 17.43 -31.06 -62.10
C ILE A 357 18.63 -31.68 -62.82
N THR A 358 19.54 -32.31 -62.06
CA THR A 358 20.73 -32.99 -62.62
C THR A 358 20.34 -34.19 -63.50
N ALA A 359 19.34 -34.98 -63.10
CA ALA A 359 18.84 -36.11 -63.86
C ALA A 359 18.15 -35.68 -65.17
N ILE A 360 17.37 -34.59 -65.15
CA ILE A 360 16.78 -33.99 -66.36
C ILE A 360 17.87 -33.51 -67.31
N ALA A 361 18.85 -32.74 -66.82
CA ALA A 361 19.98 -32.28 -67.65
C ALA A 361 20.79 -33.44 -68.26
N ALA A 362 20.98 -34.53 -67.50
CA ALA A 362 21.63 -35.74 -67.99
C ALA A 362 20.79 -36.49 -69.04
N GLN A 363 19.46 -36.58 -68.86
CA GLN A 363 18.55 -37.13 -69.86
C GLN A 363 18.59 -36.30 -71.15
N GLU A 364 18.47 -34.97 -71.08
CA GLU A 364 18.54 -34.13 -72.28
C GLU A 364 19.89 -34.29 -73.02
N ALA A 365 20.99 -34.42 -72.29
CA ALA A 365 22.31 -34.67 -72.88
C ALA A 365 22.38 -36.03 -73.58
N ALA A 366 21.81 -37.08 -72.98
CA ALA A 366 21.69 -38.40 -73.59
C ALA A 366 20.78 -38.37 -74.83
N GLU A 367 19.65 -37.67 -74.80
CA GLU A 367 18.77 -37.47 -75.95
C GLU A 367 19.44 -36.69 -77.08
N ARG A 368 20.20 -35.64 -76.78
CA ARG A 368 21.00 -34.91 -77.77
C ARG A 368 22.05 -35.83 -78.41
N SER A 369 22.67 -36.70 -77.62
CA SER A 369 23.62 -37.71 -78.11
C SER A 369 22.96 -38.74 -79.02
N LEU A 370 21.79 -39.27 -78.63
CA LEU A 370 21.01 -40.21 -79.43
C LEU A 370 20.57 -39.60 -80.76
N LYS A 371 20.02 -38.37 -80.75
CA LYS A 371 19.61 -37.64 -81.96
C LYS A 371 20.78 -37.42 -82.94
N LEU A 372 22.01 -37.24 -82.42
CA LEU A 372 23.24 -37.17 -83.21
C LEU A 372 23.76 -38.54 -83.69
N ALA A 373 23.47 -39.62 -82.97
CA ALA A 373 23.74 -40.98 -83.44
C ALA A 373 22.77 -41.36 -84.56
N ASP A 374 21.47 -41.10 -84.38
CA ASP A 374 20.42 -41.40 -85.35
C ASP A 374 20.67 -40.69 -86.68
N SER A 375 20.97 -39.39 -86.68
CA SER A 375 21.30 -38.64 -87.91
C SER A 375 22.51 -39.24 -88.64
N ARG A 376 23.58 -39.59 -87.91
CA ARG A 376 24.74 -40.30 -88.47
C ARG A 376 24.36 -41.67 -89.04
N THR A 377 23.45 -42.41 -88.42
CA THR A 377 23.00 -43.70 -89.00
C THR A 377 22.15 -43.50 -90.27
N VAL A 378 21.39 -42.41 -90.38
CA VAL A 378 20.67 -42.05 -91.62
C VAL A 378 21.65 -41.68 -92.72
N GLU A 379 22.65 -40.83 -92.44
CA GLU A 379 23.72 -40.52 -93.38
C GLU A 379 24.47 -41.77 -93.86
N LEU A 380 24.83 -42.68 -92.93
CA LEU A 380 25.52 -43.92 -93.27
C LEU A 380 24.65 -44.88 -94.06
N ARG A 381 23.34 -44.97 -93.77
CA ARG A 381 22.39 -45.74 -94.60
C ARG A 381 22.33 -45.19 -96.02
N GLY A 382 22.14 -43.88 -96.20
CA GLY A 382 22.13 -43.27 -97.54
C GLY A 382 23.43 -43.49 -98.33
N ARG A 383 24.59 -43.48 -97.66
CA ARG A 383 25.88 -43.83 -98.29
C ARG A 383 25.97 -45.32 -98.68
N VAL A 384 25.46 -46.23 -97.84
CA VAL A 384 25.41 -47.68 -98.14
C VAL A 384 24.42 -47.97 -99.27
N GLU A 385 23.26 -47.32 -99.29
CA GLU A 385 22.26 -47.40 -100.36
C GLU A 385 22.84 -46.91 -101.69
N GLU A 386 23.55 -45.77 -101.70
CA GLU A 386 24.22 -45.27 -102.90
C GLU A 386 25.35 -46.21 -103.39
N ILE A 387 26.17 -46.75 -102.48
CA ILE A 387 27.19 -47.76 -102.83
C ILE A 387 26.53 -49.04 -103.36
N THR A 388 25.37 -49.43 -102.82
CA THR A 388 24.60 -50.60 -103.29
C THR A 388 23.99 -50.34 -104.67
N ARG A 389 23.50 -49.12 -104.93
CA ARG A 389 23.04 -48.70 -106.26
C ARG A 389 24.18 -48.70 -107.28
N GLN A 390 25.36 -48.22 -106.90
CA GLN A 390 26.56 -48.28 -107.73
C GLN A 390 27.01 -49.73 -107.99
N LEU A 391 26.88 -50.62 -107.01
CA LEU A 391 27.13 -52.06 -107.17
C LEU A 391 26.14 -52.69 -108.15
N GLU A 392 24.83 -52.43 -108.00
CA GLU A 392 23.80 -52.88 -108.92
C GLU A 392 24.00 -52.33 -110.35
N GLU A 393 24.41 -51.07 -110.49
CA GLU A 393 24.70 -50.47 -111.80
C GLU A 393 25.98 -51.04 -112.43
N ALA A 394 26.97 -51.43 -111.62
CA ALA A 394 28.14 -52.18 -112.08
C ALA A 394 27.73 -53.59 -112.53
N GLU A 395 26.97 -54.32 -111.73
CA GLU A 395 26.44 -55.66 -112.06
C GLU A 395 25.57 -55.64 -113.33
N LYS A 396 24.74 -54.60 -113.52
CA LYS A 396 23.93 -54.41 -114.74
C LYS A 396 24.80 -54.11 -115.97
N ARG A 397 25.97 -53.47 -115.82
CA ARG A 397 26.95 -53.31 -116.90
C ARG A 397 27.71 -54.62 -117.17
N GLU A 398 28.09 -55.33 -116.13
CA GLU A 398 28.77 -56.63 -116.20
C GLU A 398 27.86 -57.75 -116.75
N SER A 399 26.53 -57.65 -116.58
CA SER A 399 25.55 -58.61 -117.11
C SER A 399 25.56 -58.75 -118.64
N ASN A 400 26.11 -57.76 -119.36
CA ASN A 400 26.33 -57.81 -120.81
C ASN A 400 27.70 -58.41 -121.21
N ILE A 401 28.57 -58.75 -120.24
CA ILE A 401 29.89 -59.37 -120.49
C ILE A 401 30.04 -60.68 -119.70
N HIS A 402 29.41 -61.72 -120.25
CA HIS A 402 29.80 -63.13 -120.13
C HIS A 402 29.76 -63.83 -118.75
N LYS A 403 28.85 -64.81 -118.69
CA LYS A 403 29.07 -66.18 -118.17
C LYS A 403 30.28 -66.42 -117.25
N VAL A 404 29.97 -66.60 -115.97
CA VAL A 404 30.69 -67.44 -114.99
C VAL A 404 32.06 -66.94 -114.51
N ARG A 405 32.05 -66.42 -113.29
CA ARG A 405 32.70 -67.09 -112.14
C ARG A 405 32.04 -66.69 -110.81
N ARG A 406 31.32 -67.63 -110.18
CA ARG A 406 30.92 -67.49 -108.77
C ARG A 406 32.18 -67.67 -107.90
N ILE A 407 32.87 -66.58 -107.59
CA ILE A 407 33.90 -66.59 -106.54
C ILE A 407 33.16 -66.41 -105.20
N CYS A 408 32.99 -67.51 -104.48
CA CYS A 408 32.38 -67.49 -103.15
C CYS A 408 33.26 -66.69 -102.19
N TRP A 409 32.77 -65.55 -101.71
CA TRP A 409 33.49 -64.77 -100.69
C TRP A 409 33.49 -65.54 -99.36
N PRO A 410 34.65 -65.81 -98.74
CA PRO A 410 34.73 -66.70 -97.59
C PRO A 410 34.24 -66.01 -96.32
N TRP A 411 33.01 -66.36 -95.88
CA TRP A 411 32.47 -66.02 -94.56
C TRP A 411 33.16 -66.82 -93.44
N GLN A 412 34.48 -66.67 -93.30
CA GLN A 412 35.27 -67.45 -92.34
C GLN A 412 36.65 -66.85 -92.00
N VAL A 413 36.71 -65.66 -91.38
CA VAL A 413 37.55 -65.39 -90.17
C VAL A 413 36.98 -64.18 -89.42
N PHE A 414 36.04 -64.40 -88.50
CA PHE A 414 35.90 -63.59 -87.28
C PHE A 414 35.28 -64.44 -86.15
N LYS A 415 35.88 -65.62 -85.90
CA LYS A 415 35.71 -66.33 -84.62
C LYS A 415 36.49 -65.59 -83.52
N LEU A 416 35.96 -64.46 -83.07
CA LEU A 416 36.32 -63.91 -81.76
C LEU A 416 35.56 -64.68 -80.68
N THR A 417 36.23 -65.73 -80.21
CA THR A 417 36.10 -66.39 -78.90
C THR A 417 34.77 -66.24 -78.14
N SER A 418 33.68 -66.84 -78.67
CA SER A 418 32.61 -67.30 -77.79
C SER A 418 33.04 -68.61 -77.13
N ALA A 419 33.57 -68.53 -75.90
CA ALA A 419 33.80 -69.67 -75.03
C ALA A 419 32.58 -69.82 -74.09
N ASN A 420 31.82 -70.90 -74.28
CA ASN A 420 30.71 -71.29 -73.41
C ASN A 420 31.20 -72.18 -72.24
N VAL A 421 30.25 -72.55 -71.35
CA VAL A 421 30.41 -73.46 -70.19
C VAL A 421 31.11 -72.78 -68.99
N ALA A 422 30.48 -72.39 -67.87
CA ALA A 422 29.27 -72.74 -67.10
C ALA A 422 29.53 -73.57 -65.82
N ASN A 423 28.95 -73.11 -64.71
CA ASN A 423 28.66 -73.79 -63.43
C ASN A 423 29.79 -74.54 -62.69
N THR A 424 30.25 -74.01 -61.55
CA THR A 424 29.78 -74.41 -60.19
C THR A 424 30.62 -73.76 -59.06
N ARG A 425 30.07 -73.80 -57.82
CA ARG A 425 30.68 -73.36 -56.53
C ARG A 425 30.93 -71.85 -56.41
N VAL A 426 30.09 -71.07 -55.70
CA VAL A 426 29.85 -71.04 -54.24
C VAL A 426 31.09 -70.61 -53.45
N GLY A 427 31.09 -69.36 -53.00
CA GLY A 427 32.16 -68.71 -52.24
C GLY A 427 31.65 -67.53 -51.41
N ASN A 428 30.74 -67.80 -50.47
CA ASN A 428 30.33 -66.94 -49.34
C ASN A 428 30.26 -65.41 -49.53
N ALA A 429 29.10 -64.92 -49.95
CA ALA A 429 28.53 -63.67 -49.43
C ALA A 429 27.05 -63.95 -49.09
N LYS A 430 26.65 -63.79 -47.82
CA LYS A 430 25.26 -63.99 -47.40
C LYS A 430 24.38 -62.88 -47.95
N ARG A 431 23.09 -63.18 -48.20
CA ARG A 431 22.06 -62.14 -48.22
C ARG A 431 22.10 -61.41 -46.87
N MET A 432 22.21 -60.10 -46.90
CA MET A 432 21.75 -59.27 -45.78
C MET A 432 20.64 -58.38 -46.32
N LEU A 433 19.42 -58.65 -45.86
CA LEU A 433 18.36 -57.66 -45.85
C LEU A 433 18.77 -56.61 -44.79
N PRO A 434 18.76 -55.31 -45.10
CA PRO A 434 18.47 -54.31 -44.09
C PRO A 434 17.03 -54.53 -43.65
N GLU A 435 16.82 -54.92 -42.40
CA GLU A 435 15.48 -54.97 -41.83
C GLU A 435 14.91 -53.55 -41.74
N MET A 436 13.64 -53.37 -42.13
CA MET A 436 12.87 -52.19 -41.72
C MET A 436 12.50 -52.37 -40.25
N GLN A 437 13.45 -52.08 -39.36
CA GLN A 437 13.24 -52.15 -37.92
C GLN A 437 12.69 -50.79 -37.43
N ALA A 438 11.58 -50.84 -36.71
CA ALA A 438 10.86 -49.66 -36.27
C ALA A 438 11.37 -49.13 -34.92
N LEU A 439 11.32 -47.81 -34.79
CA LEU A 439 11.39 -46.98 -33.58
C LEU A 439 10.32 -45.87 -33.83
N ILE A 440 9.37 -45.53 -32.95
CA ILE A 440 9.34 -45.58 -31.47
C ILE A 440 10.55 -44.88 -30.87
#